data_AF-A0A841FG77-F1
#
_entry.id   AF-A0A841FG77-F1
#
_cell.length_a   1.000
_cell.length_b   1.000
_cell.length_c   1.000
_cell.angle_alpha   90.00
_cell.angle_beta   90.00
_cell.angle_gamma   90.00
#
_symmetry.space_group_name_H-M   'P 1'
#
loop_
_entity.id
_entity.type
_entity.pdbx_description
1 polymer ?
#
loop_
_entity_poly.entity_id
_entity_poly.type
_entity_poly.pdbx_seq_one_letter_code
_entity_poly.pdbx_strand_id
1 'polypeptide(L)'
;MSDRILVDYAQMEESAGQMKKLAGEIQGEVEDLKSKLGGLDWEGADKEAYQAQQTEMDTSIIEIKELLEAIAGAVDQANSNYQATEGANAKAWG
;
A
#
# COMPACT_ATOMS: atom_id res chain seq x y z
N MET A 1 -11.47 -26.73 -10.05
CA MET A 1 -11.17 -25.34 -10.44
C MET A 1 -11.26 -24.40 -9.23
N SER A 2 -12.25 -24.52 -8.35
CA SER A 2 -12.39 -23.68 -7.14
C SER A 2 -11.16 -23.73 -6.19
N ASP A 3 -10.52 -24.88 -6.03
CA ASP A 3 -9.34 -25.03 -5.15
C ASP A 3 -8.12 -24.20 -5.60
N ARG A 4 -7.89 -24.09 -6.91
CA ARG A 4 -6.80 -23.26 -7.47
C ARG A 4 -7.09 -21.77 -7.29
N ILE A 5 -8.34 -21.36 -7.47
CA ILE A 5 -8.77 -19.96 -7.29
C ILE A 5 -8.65 -19.53 -5.82
N LEU A 6 -8.95 -20.42 -4.87
CA LEU A 6 -8.76 -20.18 -3.44
C LEU A 6 -7.28 -19.95 -3.07
N VAL A 7 -6.38 -20.76 -3.63
CA VAL A 7 -4.92 -20.59 -3.42
C VAL A 7 -4.41 -19.28 -4.01
N ASP A 8 -4.80 -18.96 -5.25
CA ASP A 8 -4.41 -17.71 -5.90
C ASP A 8 -4.89 -16.49 -5.10
N TYR A 9 -6.08 -16.57 -4.48
CA TYR A 9 -6.61 -15.51 -3.62
C TYR A 9 -5.86 -15.38 -2.29
N ALA A 10 -5.61 -16.49 -1.57
CA ALA A 10 -4.85 -16.46 -0.32
C ALA A 10 -3.47 -15.82 -0.52
N GLN A 11 -2.84 -16.09 -1.66
CA GLN A 11 -1.57 -15.48 -2.05
C GLN A 11 -1.70 -13.98 -2.37
N MET A 12 -2.83 -13.55 -2.92
CA MET A 12 -3.12 -12.14 -3.19
C MET A 12 -3.39 -11.36 -1.90
N GLU A 13 -4.11 -11.94 -0.95
CA GLU A 13 -4.32 -11.36 0.39
C GLU A 13 -2.99 -11.23 1.16
N GLU A 14 -2.15 -12.28 1.12
CA GLU A 14 -0.81 -12.25 1.70
C GLU A 14 0.02 -11.12 1.08
N SER A 15 0.04 -11.03 -0.25
CA SER A 15 0.78 -9.98 -0.98
C SER A 15 0.28 -8.59 -0.61
N ALA A 16 -1.03 -8.39 -0.46
CA ALA A 16 -1.61 -7.12 0.00
C ALA A 16 -1.20 -6.79 1.44
N GLY A 17 -1.16 -7.77 2.34
CA GLY A 17 -0.66 -7.61 3.70
C GLY A 17 0.82 -7.22 3.74
N GLN A 18 1.65 -7.88 2.94
CA GLN A 18 3.08 -7.55 2.80
C GLN A 18 3.29 -6.14 2.26
N MET A 19 2.51 -5.76 1.24
CA MET A 19 2.54 -4.41 0.66
C MET A 19 2.17 -3.33 1.70
N LYS A 20 1.12 -3.54 2.50
CA LYS A 20 0.76 -2.63 3.61
C LYS A 20 1.87 -2.51 4.66
N LYS A 21 2.55 -3.62 4.97
CA LYS A 21 3.70 -3.61 5.90
C LYS A 21 4.85 -2.79 5.36
N LEU A 22 5.25 -3.03 4.12
CA LEU A 22 6.34 -2.30 3.45
C LEU A 22 6.04 -0.80 3.39
N ALA A 23 4.79 -0.42 3.17
CA ALA A 23 4.34 0.97 3.21
C ALA A 23 4.61 1.67 4.54
N GLY A 24 4.25 1.00 5.64
CA GLY A 24 4.48 1.52 6.98
C GLY A 24 5.97 1.64 7.30
N GLU A 25 6.77 0.70 6.81
CA GLU A 25 8.24 0.75 6.91
C GLU A 25 8.80 1.96 6.16
N ILE A 26 8.40 2.17 4.89
CA ILE A 26 8.80 3.33 4.08
C ILE A 26 8.41 4.65 4.77
N GLN A 27 7.18 4.74 5.28
CA GLN A 27 6.72 5.94 5.98
C GLN A 27 7.58 6.22 7.23
N GLY A 28 7.87 5.19 8.02
CA GLY A 28 8.72 5.32 9.20
C GLY A 28 10.16 5.75 8.86
N GLU A 29 10.77 5.18 7.82
CA GLU A 29 12.09 5.58 7.35
C GLU A 29 12.14 7.02 6.89
N VAL A 30 11.09 7.50 6.20
CA VAL A 30 11.01 8.90 5.78
C VAL A 30 10.82 9.84 6.97
N GLU A 31 9.97 9.50 7.93
CA GLU A 31 9.80 10.29 9.15
C GLU A 31 11.12 10.41 9.94
N ASP A 32 11.88 9.32 10.05
CA ASP A 32 13.20 9.31 10.67
C ASP A 32 14.20 10.17 9.88
N LEU A 33 14.22 10.04 8.55
CA LEU A 33 15.06 10.86 7.68
C LEU A 33 14.73 12.35 7.82
N LYS A 34 13.44 12.71 7.82
CA LYS A 34 12.98 14.09 8.06
C LYS A 34 13.39 14.61 9.42
N SER A 35 13.28 13.80 10.47
CA SER A 35 13.69 14.20 11.82
C SER A 35 15.18 14.48 11.87
N LYS A 36 16.00 13.67 11.19
CA LYS A 36 17.46 13.88 11.10
C LYS A 36 17.80 15.14 10.31
N LEU A 37 17.12 15.38 9.18
CA LEU A 37 17.38 16.54 8.32
C LEU A 37 16.86 17.86 8.92
N GLY A 38 15.76 17.83 9.67
CA GLY A 38 15.23 19.00 10.37
C GLY A 38 16.14 19.52 11.51
N GLY A 39 17.07 18.71 12.00
CA GLY A 39 18.07 19.09 13.00
C GLY A 39 19.34 19.72 12.44
N LEU A 40 19.48 19.79 11.12
CA LEU A 40 20.63 20.41 10.46
C LEU A 40 20.37 21.90 10.20
N ASP A 41 21.39 22.74 10.37
CA ASP A 41 21.29 24.16 10.05
C ASP A 41 21.60 24.34 8.55
N TRP A 42 20.57 24.68 7.78
CA TRP A 42 20.66 24.83 6.32
C TRP A 42 20.80 26.32 5.98
N GLU A 43 21.98 26.75 5.52
CA GLU A 43 22.23 28.13 5.08
C GLU A 43 22.04 28.29 3.55
N GLY A 44 21.44 29.42 3.13
CA GLY A 44 21.43 29.83 1.71
C GLY A 44 20.65 28.91 0.76
N ALA A 45 21.26 28.58 -0.38
CA ALA A 45 20.64 27.80 -1.47
C ALA A 45 20.34 26.33 -1.08
N ASP A 46 21.04 25.80 -0.08
CA ASP A 46 20.85 24.43 0.40
C ASP A 46 19.50 24.26 1.09
N LYS A 47 18.94 25.34 1.64
CA LYS A 47 17.60 25.36 2.23
C LYS A 47 16.49 25.22 1.19
N GLU A 48 16.61 25.89 0.04
CA GLU A 48 15.62 25.78 -1.04
C GLU A 48 15.67 24.38 -1.68
N ALA A 49 16.87 23.85 -1.93
CA ALA A 49 17.04 22.49 -2.44
C ALA A 49 16.46 21.44 -1.48
N TYR A 50 16.70 21.60 -0.18
CA TYR A 50 16.11 20.72 0.84
C TYR A 50 14.58 20.78 0.86
N GLN A 51 14.00 21.98 0.83
CA GLN A 51 12.53 22.14 0.81
C GLN A 51 11.89 21.51 -0.43
N ALA A 52 12.53 21.63 -1.60
CA ALA A 52 12.08 20.98 -2.82
C ALA A 52 12.12 19.45 -2.67
N GLN A 53 13.24 18.90 -2.18
CA GLN A 53 13.38 17.45 -1.99
C GLN A 53 12.41 16.90 -0.94
N GLN A 54 12.18 17.66 0.13
CA GLN A 54 11.20 17.32 1.16
C GLN A 54 9.79 17.22 0.57
N THR A 55 9.41 18.16 -0.30
CA THR A 55 8.10 18.20 -0.94
C THR A 55 7.92 17.03 -1.91
N GLU A 56 8.95 16.70 -2.69
CA GLU A 56 8.96 15.55 -3.59
C GLU A 56 8.80 14.24 -2.80
N MET A 57 9.58 14.06 -1.73
CA MET A 57 9.48 12.90 -0.85
C MET A 57 8.07 12.75 -0.25
N ASP A 58 7.48 13.84 0.25
CA ASP A 58 6.12 13.82 0.80
C ASP A 58 5.08 13.41 -0.23
N THR A 59 5.24 13.90 -1.46
CA THR A 59 4.37 13.54 -2.58
C THR A 59 4.49 12.04 -2.87
N SER A 60 5.72 11.51 -2.97
CA SER A 60 5.94 10.09 -3.25
C SER A 60 5.36 9.17 -2.17
N ILE A 61 5.39 9.55 -0.89
CA ILE A 61 4.77 8.76 0.18
C ILE A 61 3.24 8.72 0.01
N ILE A 62 2.64 9.86 -0.28
CA ILE A 62 1.18 9.95 -0.49
C ILE A 62 0.79 9.03 -1.66
N GLU A 63 1.52 9.10 -2.78
CA GLU A 63 1.27 8.24 -3.94
C GLU A 63 1.41 6.75 -3.62
N ILE A 64 2.44 6.36 -2.85
CA ILE A 64 2.61 4.97 -2.39
C ILE A 64 1.40 4.54 -1.55
N LYS A 65 0.96 5.38 -0.61
CA LYS A 65 -0.20 5.08 0.24
C LYS A 65 -1.47 4.91 -0.59
N GLU A 66 -1.74 5.82 -1.52
CA GLU A 66 -2.91 5.76 -2.40
C GLU A 66 -2.91 4.50 -3.27
N LEU A 67 -1.75 4.14 -3.84
CA LEU A 67 -1.60 2.91 -4.62
C LEU A 67 -1.93 1.68 -3.78
N LEU A 68 -1.49 1.64 -2.53
CA LEU A 68 -1.72 0.51 -1.63
C LEU A 68 -3.17 0.41 -1.18
N GLU A 69 -3.83 1.54 -0.93
CA GLU A 69 -5.26 1.59 -0.66
C GLU A 69 -6.06 1.10 -1.88
N ALA A 70 -5.66 1.49 -3.09
CA ALA A 70 -6.27 1.00 -4.33
C ALA A 70 -6.09 -0.52 -4.50
N ILE A 71 -4.89 -1.05 -4.24
CA ILE A 71 -4.62 -2.49 -4.28
C ILE A 71 -5.48 -3.22 -3.23
N ALA A 72 -5.52 -2.73 -1.99
CA ALA A 72 -6.34 -3.32 -0.94
C ALA A 72 -7.83 -3.37 -1.32
N GLY A 73 -8.36 -2.27 -1.85
CA GLY A 73 -9.75 -2.21 -2.31
C GLY A 73 -10.03 -3.18 -3.47
N ALA A 74 -9.08 -3.36 -4.39
CA ALA A 74 -9.20 -4.33 -5.47
C ALA A 74 -9.24 -5.78 -4.95
N VAL A 75 -8.42 -6.11 -3.93
CA VAL A 75 -8.42 -7.43 -3.29
C VAL A 75 -9.74 -7.70 -2.56
N ASP A 76 -10.23 -6.72 -1.79
CA ASP A 76 -11.51 -6.85 -1.07
C ASP A 76 -12.69 -7.02 -2.04
N GLN A 77 -12.72 -6.26 -3.14
CA GLN A 77 -13.74 -6.40 -4.17
C GLN A 77 -13.69 -7.79 -4.84
N ALA A 78 -12.49 -8.32 -5.09
CA ALA A 78 -12.32 -9.68 -5.60
C ALA A 78 -12.87 -10.74 -4.63
N ASN A 79 -12.67 -10.56 -3.32
CA ASN A 79 -13.22 -11.45 -2.28
C ASN A 79 -14.75 -11.44 -2.27
N SER A 80 -15.35 -10.25 -2.26
CA SER A 80 -16.81 -10.09 -2.24
C SER A 80 -17.46 -10.75 -3.47
N ASN A 81 -16.90 -10.51 -4.65
CA ASN A 81 -17.37 -11.14 -5.90
C ASN A 81 -17.23 -12.68 -5.85
N TYR A 82 -16.17 -13.21 -5.24
CA TYR A 82 -15.97 -14.64 -5.06
C TYR A 82 -17.00 -15.26 -4.12
N GLN A 83 -17.19 -14.71 -2.91
CA GLN A 83 -18.18 -15.21 -1.95
C GLN A 83 -19.60 -15.20 -2.53
N ALA A 84 -19.95 -14.15 -3.26
CA ALA A 84 -21.23 -14.07 -3.97
C ALA A 84 -21.37 -15.17 -5.03
N THR A 85 -20.30 -15.46 -5.79
CA THR A 85 -20.32 -16.44 -6.88
C THR A 85 -20.34 -17.88 -6.36
N GLU A 86 -19.52 -18.23 -5.38
CA GLU A 86 -19.54 -19.56 -4.76
C GLU A 86 -20.82 -19.77 -3.95
N GLY A 87 -21.32 -18.75 -3.23
CA GLY A 87 -22.61 -18.84 -2.53
C GLY A 87 -23.79 -19.04 -3.48
N ALA A 88 -23.75 -18.42 -4.66
CA ALA A 88 -24.76 -18.63 -5.71
C ALA A 88 -24.67 -20.03 -6.31
N ASN A 89 -23.47 -20.53 -6.60
CA ASN A 89 -23.27 -21.86 -7.15
C ASN A 89 -23.62 -22.97 -6.14
N ALA A 90 -23.25 -22.81 -4.87
CA ALA A 90 -23.61 -23.73 -3.79
C ALA A 90 -25.13 -23.80 -3.58
N LYS A 91 -25.85 -22.68 -3.72
CA LYS A 91 -27.33 -22.66 -3.70
C LYS A 91 -27.97 -23.25 -4.95
N ALA A 92 -27.31 -23.17 -6.10
CA ALA A 92 -27.85 -23.71 -7.34
C ALA A 92 -27.69 -25.24 -7.45
N TRP A 93 -26.81 -25.84 -6.64
CA TRP A 93 -26.46 -27.27 -6.69
C TRP A 93 -26.84 -28.06 -5.41
N GLY A 94 -27.47 -27.40 -4.43
CA GLY A 94 -28.10 -28.03 -3.25
C GLY A 94 -29.61 -28.02 -3.37
#